data_AF-A0A0J8B3Z1-F1
#
_entry.id   AF-A0A0J8B3Z1-F1
#
_cell.length_a   1.000
_cell.length_b   1.000
_cell.length_c   1.000
_cell.angle_alpha   90.00
_cell.angle_beta   90.00
_cell.angle_gamma   90.00
#
_symmetry.space_group_name_H-M   'P 1'
#
loop_
_entity.id
_entity.type
_entity.pdbx_description
1 polymer ?
#
loop_
_entity_poly.entity_id
_entity_poly.type
_entity_poly.pdbx_seq_one_letter_code
_entity_poly.pdbx_strand_id
1 'polypeptide(L)'
;MFQAGYEICAFTSGHQAVVDPVLTQLDRHRVITHRLYRDATTYRNGVHMKDLSKLNRDLSKVIIVDDESEAFSMHTNNGITVKKFDGDPQDVTLLQLIPVLESMIADDVADVREVLRQYPGADGIQKFTEERIARNKALRDQHILAGKKSDSGRGNAIKTLASWFGISSNARQ
;
A
#
# COMPACT_ATOMS: atom_id res chain seq x y z
N MET A 1 1.16 4.50 -17.15
CA MET A 1 1.35 3.06 -17.36
C MET A 1 1.48 2.46 -15.97
N PHE A 2 0.44 1.80 -15.45
CA PHE A 2 0.52 1.18 -14.12
C PHE A 2 1.59 0.09 -14.20
N GLN A 3 2.71 0.30 -13.52
CA GLN A 3 3.74 -0.73 -13.38
C GLN A 3 3.13 -1.81 -12.48
N ALA A 4 2.82 -2.98 -13.04
CA ALA A 4 2.30 -4.11 -12.28
C ALA A 4 3.41 -4.64 -11.35
N GLY A 5 3.46 -4.12 -10.11
CA GLY A 5 4.46 -4.50 -9.11
C GLY A 5 4.13 -5.80 -8.36
N TYR A 6 2.95 -6.39 -8.60
CA TYR A 6 2.52 -7.64 -7.98
C TYR A 6 2.14 -8.68 -9.03
N GLU A 7 2.50 -9.92 -8.73
CA GLU A 7 1.90 -11.11 -9.31
C GLU A 7 0.56 -11.39 -8.59
N ILE A 8 -0.55 -11.43 -9.33
CA ILE A 8 -1.88 -11.57 -8.72
C ILE A 8 -2.34 -13.02 -8.80
N CYS A 9 -2.62 -13.63 -7.65
CA CYS A 9 -3.19 -14.97 -7.55
C CYS A 9 -4.59 -14.92 -6.91
N ALA A 10 -5.61 -15.38 -7.62
CA ALA A 10 -6.94 -15.59 -7.05
C ALA A 10 -6.97 -16.94 -6.36
N PHE A 11 -6.99 -16.97 -5.02
CA PHE A 11 -7.01 -18.20 -4.23
C PHE A 11 -8.33 -18.31 -3.44
N THR A 12 -9.19 -19.26 -3.84
CA THR A 12 -10.52 -19.46 -3.25
C THR A 12 -10.67 -20.86 -2.62
N SER A 13 -11.50 -20.96 -1.58
CA SER A 13 -11.99 -22.23 -1.03
C SER A 13 -13.21 -22.77 -1.79
N GLY A 14 -13.69 -22.08 -2.83
CA GLY A 14 -14.77 -22.54 -3.69
C GLY A 14 -14.33 -23.57 -4.74
N HIS A 15 -15.27 -24.39 -5.19
CA HIS A 15 -15.03 -25.35 -6.27
C HIS A 15 -14.85 -24.64 -7.61
N GLN A 16 -13.88 -25.10 -8.41
CA GLN A 16 -13.54 -24.50 -9.70
C GLN A 16 -14.75 -24.35 -10.63
N ALA A 17 -15.57 -25.39 -10.73
CA ALA A 17 -16.75 -25.41 -11.60
C ALA A 17 -17.75 -24.27 -11.32
N VAL A 18 -17.79 -23.77 -10.08
CA VAL A 18 -18.72 -22.70 -9.67
C VAL A 18 -18.05 -21.33 -9.76
N VAL A 19 -16.79 -21.22 -9.33
CA VAL A 19 -16.12 -19.92 -9.17
C VAL A 19 -15.43 -19.44 -10.45
N ASP A 20 -14.98 -20.34 -11.32
CA ASP A 20 -14.22 -19.95 -12.51
C ASP A 20 -14.99 -19.04 -13.50
N PRO A 21 -16.29 -19.26 -13.78
CA PRO A 21 -17.06 -18.33 -14.60
C PRO A 21 -17.14 -16.93 -14.00
N VAL A 22 -17.28 -16.83 -12.66
CA VAL A 22 -17.32 -15.56 -11.94
C VAL A 22 -15.99 -14.82 -12.05
N LEU A 23 -14.87 -15.52 -11.81
CA LEU A 23 -13.52 -14.94 -11.98
C LEU A 23 -13.27 -14.50 -13.42
N THR A 24 -13.77 -15.24 -14.40
CA THR A 24 -13.64 -14.88 -15.82
C THR A 24 -14.40 -13.62 -16.17
N GLN A 25 -15.59 -13.41 -15.60
CA GLN A 25 -16.35 -12.18 -15.80
C GLN A 25 -15.76 -10.98 -15.03
N LEU A 26 -15.21 -11.23 -13.84
CA LEU A 26 -14.57 -10.21 -13.02
C LEU A 26 -13.27 -9.70 -13.65
N ASP A 27 -12.44 -10.62 -14.15
CA ASP A 27 -11.09 -10.34 -14.67
C ASP A 27 -11.08 -9.93 -16.16
N ARG A 28 -11.79 -8.85 -16.48
CA ARG A 28 -11.88 -8.32 -17.86
C ARG A 28 -10.53 -7.96 -18.48
N HIS A 29 -9.56 -7.58 -17.66
CA HIS A 29 -8.23 -7.13 -18.09
C HIS A 29 -7.17 -8.23 -18.00
N ARG A 30 -7.53 -9.46 -17.60
CA ARG A 30 -6.62 -10.61 -17.44
C ARG A 30 -5.42 -10.29 -16.55
N VAL A 31 -5.68 -9.62 -15.43
CA VAL A 31 -4.64 -9.24 -14.46
C VAL A 31 -4.32 -10.38 -13.50
N ILE A 32 -5.21 -11.36 -13.35
CA ILE A 32 -4.98 -12.53 -12.51
C ILE A 32 -4.01 -13.49 -13.22
N THR A 33 -2.82 -13.68 -12.66
CA THR A 33 -1.78 -14.56 -13.18
C THR A 33 -2.09 -16.03 -12.91
N HIS A 34 -2.59 -16.32 -11.71
CA HIS A 34 -2.89 -17.68 -11.25
C HIS A 34 -4.26 -17.78 -10.59
N ARG A 35 -4.94 -18.91 -10.80
CA ARG A 35 -6.22 -19.22 -10.15
C ARG A 35 -6.05 -20.53 -9.39
N LEU A 36 -6.28 -20.48 -8.08
CA LEU A 36 -6.22 -21.61 -7.17
C LEU A 36 -7.59 -21.79 -6.53
N TYR A 37 -8.10 -23.01 -6.56
CA TYR A 37 -9.45 -23.35 -6.08
C TYR A 37 -9.37 -24.25 -4.85
N ARG A 38 -10.52 -24.77 -4.42
CA ARG A 38 -10.64 -25.66 -3.25
C ARG A 38 -9.61 -26.77 -3.20
N ASP A 39 -9.30 -27.40 -4.33
CA ASP A 39 -8.39 -28.56 -4.39
C ASP A 39 -6.94 -28.18 -4.04
N ALA A 40 -6.58 -26.89 -4.12
CA ALA A 40 -5.27 -26.37 -3.70
C ALA A 40 -5.22 -26.00 -2.20
N THR A 41 -6.36 -26.03 -1.50
CA THR A 41 -6.41 -25.76 -0.05
C THR A 41 -6.01 -26.99 0.76
N THR A 42 -5.55 -26.76 1.98
CA THR A 42 -5.27 -27.80 2.97
C THR A 42 -6.46 -27.89 3.93
N TYR A 43 -7.16 -29.01 3.92
CA TYR A 43 -8.31 -29.22 4.80
C TYR A 43 -7.86 -29.76 6.17
N ARG A 44 -8.13 -29.02 7.25
CA ARG A 44 -7.82 -29.42 8.63
C ARG A 44 -8.93 -28.97 9.56
N ASN A 45 -9.38 -29.87 10.44
CA ASN A 45 -10.37 -29.59 11.48
C ASN A 45 -11.66 -28.91 10.97
N GLY A 46 -12.15 -29.30 9.79
CA GLY A 46 -13.37 -28.70 9.23
C GLY A 46 -13.14 -27.45 8.37
N VAL A 47 -11.92 -26.90 8.35
CA VAL A 47 -11.60 -25.62 7.71
C VAL A 47 -10.69 -25.83 6.51
N HIS A 48 -10.96 -25.09 5.43
CA HIS A 48 -10.10 -25.02 4.25
C HIS A 48 -9.05 -23.92 4.44
N MET A 49 -7.80 -24.31 4.64
CA MET A 49 -6.68 -23.38 4.85
C MET A 49 -5.87 -23.20 3.57
N LYS A 50 -5.55 -21.96 3.24
CA LYS A 50 -4.73 -21.52 2.11
C LYS A 50 -3.26 -21.51 2.53
N ASP A 51 -2.57 -22.62 2.29
CA ASP A 51 -1.16 -22.77 2.66
C ASP A 51 -0.24 -22.03 1.69
N LEU A 52 0.26 -20.88 2.10
CA LEU A 52 1.15 -20.04 1.29
C LEU A 52 2.51 -20.70 1.02
N SER A 53 2.96 -21.63 1.87
CA SER A 53 4.23 -22.33 1.67
C SER A 53 4.25 -23.20 0.41
N LYS A 54 3.06 -23.58 -0.09
CA LYS A 54 2.88 -24.38 -1.31
C LYS A 54 2.91 -23.55 -2.59
N LEU A 55 2.99 -22.22 -2.50
CA LEU A 55 3.02 -21.34 -3.67
C LEU A 55 4.37 -21.30 -4.38
N ASN A 56 5.42 -21.89 -3.78
CA ASN A 56 6.79 -21.81 -4.28
C ASN A 56 7.20 -20.35 -4.55
N ARG A 57 6.95 -19.50 -3.56
CA ARG A 57 7.32 -18.08 -3.50
C ARG A 57 7.96 -17.79 -2.16
N ASP A 58 8.86 -16.82 -2.13
CA ASP A 58 9.42 -16.35 -0.86
C ASP A 58 8.32 -15.66 -0.03
N LEU A 59 8.04 -16.20 1.16
CA LEU A 59 7.04 -15.65 2.07
C LEU A 59 7.38 -14.24 2.55
N SER A 60 8.63 -13.77 2.42
CA SER A 60 8.96 -12.36 2.68
C SER A 60 8.34 -11.40 1.66
N LYS A 61 7.86 -11.91 0.52
CA LYS A 61 7.29 -11.16 -0.61
C LYS A 61 5.84 -11.54 -0.94
N VAL A 62 5.20 -12.37 -0.11
CA VAL A 62 3.81 -12.83 -0.33
C VAL A 62 2.86 -12.14 0.65
N ILE A 63 1.76 -11.62 0.13
CA ILE A 63 0.66 -11.05 0.92
C ILE A 63 -0.61 -11.81 0.54
N ILE A 64 -1.42 -12.19 1.53
CA ILE A 64 -2.77 -12.70 1.32
C ILE A 64 -3.79 -11.71 1.86
N VAL A 65 -4.84 -11.46 1.07
CA VAL A 65 -5.98 -10.63 1.47
C VAL A 65 -7.21 -11.52 1.48
N ASP A 66 -7.89 -11.61 2.61
CA ASP A 66 -9.04 -12.49 2.80
C ASP A 66 -10.02 -11.87 3.81
N ASP A 67 -11.31 -12.16 3.68
CA ASP A 67 -12.28 -11.79 4.71
C ASP A 67 -12.29 -12.79 5.88
N GLU A 68 -11.80 -14.01 5.66
CA GLU A 68 -11.71 -15.07 6.67
C GLU A 68 -10.27 -15.25 7.16
N SER A 69 -9.95 -14.77 8.36
CA SER A 69 -8.60 -14.89 8.95
C SER A 69 -8.17 -16.35 9.17
N GLU A 70 -9.13 -17.25 9.41
CA GLU A 70 -8.87 -18.69 9.55
C GLU A 70 -8.30 -19.31 8.27
N ALA A 71 -8.67 -18.77 7.09
CA ALA A 71 -8.21 -19.27 5.80
C ALA A 71 -6.68 -19.18 5.68
N PHE A 72 -6.03 -18.20 6.30
CA PHE A 72 -4.57 -18.06 6.28
C PHE A 72 -3.93 -18.19 7.67
N SER A 73 -4.60 -18.87 8.61
CA SER A 73 -4.14 -19.08 9.97
C SER A 73 -2.73 -19.71 10.10
N MET A 74 -2.25 -20.42 9.09
CA MET A 74 -0.88 -20.96 9.05
C MET A 74 0.20 -19.89 8.77
N HIS A 75 -0.19 -18.73 8.24
CA HIS A 75 0.69 -17.64 7.80
C HIS A 75 0.09 -16.28 8.20
N THR A 76 -0.29 -16.11 9.48
CA THR A 76 -0.98 -14.89 9.98
C THR A 76 -0.21 -13.60 9.71
N ASN A 77 1.12 -13.64 9.75
CA ASN A 77 1.99 -12.48 9.48
C ASN A 77 2.01 -12.03 8.02
N ASN A 78 1.49 -12.86 7.10
CA ASN A 78 1.38 -12.55 5.68
C ASN A 78 0.00 -12.04 5.29
N GLY A 79 -0.94 -12.03 6.24
CA GLY A 79 -2.35 -11.84 5.93
C GLY A 79 -2.90 -10.48 6.35
N ILE A 80 -3.79 -9.98 5.50
CA ILE A 80 -4.62 -8.80 5.75
C ILE A 80 -6.06 -9.28 5.80
N THR A 81 -6.68 -9.18 6.98
CA THR A 81 -8.12 -9.45 7.11
C THR A 81 -8.92 -8.22 6.70
N VAL A 82 -9.81 -8.37 5.74
CA VAL A 82 -10.71 -7.29 5.28
C VAL A 82 -12.14 -7.53 5.75
N LYS A 83 -12.96 -6.49 5.76
CA LYS A 83 -14.40 -6.62 5.99
C LYS A 83 -14.99 -7.49 4.87
N LYS A 84 -15.84 -8.45 5.24
CA LYS A 84 -16.65 -9.20 4.28
C LYS A 84 -17.56 -8.25 3.50
N PHE A 85 -17.53 -8.38 2.17
CA PHE A 85 -18.41 -7.61 1.30
C PHE A 85 -19.85 -8.09 1.44
N ASP A 86 -20.76 -7.17 1.75
CA ASP A 86 -22.18 -7.40 1.99
C ASP A 86 -23.07 -6.93 0.83
N GLY A 87 -22.47 -6.41 -0.25
CA GLY A 87 -23.18 -5.87 -1.41
C GLY A 87 -23.28 -4.34 -1.42
N ASP A 88 -22.77 -3.64 -0.40
CA ASP A 88 -22.81 -2.17 -0.36
C ASP A 88 -22.02 -1.53 -1.52
N PRO A 89 -22.67 -0.79 -2.44
CA PRO A 89 -21.97 -0.12 -3.54
C PRO A 89 -21.05 1.03 -3.07
N GLN A 90 -21.16 1.47 -1.82
CA GLN A 90 -20.28 2.48 -1.21
C GLN A 90 -19.08 1.86 -0.47
N ASP A 91 -18.91 0.53 -0.50
CA ASP A 91 -17.75 -0.12 0.10
C ASP A 91 -16.45 0.31 -0.61
N VAL A 92 -15.52 0.85 0.16
CA VAL A 92 -14.20 1.32 -0.30
C VAL A 92 -13.05 0.51 0.27
N THR A 93 -13.31 -0.65 0.89
CA THR A 93 -12.33 -1.43 1.65
C THR A 93 -11.11 -1.80 0.80
N LEU A 94 -11.34 -2.30 -0.42
CA LEU A 94 -10.24 -2.65 -1.33
C LEU A 94 -9.50 -1.43 -1.87
N LEU A 95 -10.17 -0.29 -2.03
CA LEU A 95 -9.53 0.96 -2.47
C LEU A 95 -8.56 1.50 -1.40
N GLN A 96 -8.89 1.30 -0.11
CA GLN A 96 -8.04 1.68 1.00
C GLN A 96 -6.73 0.85 1.07
N LEU A 97 -6.70 -0.34 0.47
CA LEU A 97 -5.49 -1.17 0.40
C LEU A 97 -4.45 -0.67 -0.61
N ILE A 98 -4.91 -0.03 -1.69
CA ILE A 98 -4.04 0.44 -2.78
C ILE A 98 -2.83 1.23 -2.28
N PRO A 99 -2.98 2.31 -1.48
CA PRO A 99 -1.83 3.10 -1.02
C PRO A 99 -0.87 2.29 -0.13
N VAL A 100 -1.37 1.30 0.61
CA VAL A 100 -0.54 0.41 1.42
C VAL A 100 0.36 -0.44 0.52
N LEU A 101 -0.25 -1.14 -0.44
CA LEU A 101 0.45 -2.02 -1.37
C LEU A 101 1.43 -1.23 -2.26
N GLU A 102 1.02 -0.08 -2.79
CA GLU A 102 1.90 0.78 -3.60
C GLU A 102 3.10 1.27 -2.79
N SER A 103 2.91 1.61 -1.51
CA SER A 103 4.01 2.07 -0.67
C SER A 103 5.02 0.97 -0.34
N MET A 104 4.59 -0.30 -0.24
CA MET A 104 5.50 -1.42 -0.03
C MET A 104 6.42 -1.63 -1.24
N ILE A 105 5.91 -1.40 -2.45
CA ILE A 105 6.72 -1.41 -3.67
C ILE A 105 7.66 -0.19 -3.68
N ALA A 106 7.13 1.01 -3.42
CA ALA A 106 7.88 2.25 -3.49
C ALA A 106 9.04 2.32 -2.48
N ASP A 107 8.83 1.79 -1.27
CA ASP A 107 9.82 1.72 -0.20
C ASP A 107 10.78 0.51 -0.36
N ASP A 108 10.64 -0.30 -1.43
CA ASP A 108 11.38 -1.55 -1.68
C ASP A 108 11.49 -2.46 -0.43
N VAL A 109 10.33 -2.71 0.19
CA VAL A 109 10.25 -3.43 1.47
C VAL A 109 10.84 -4.83 1.32
N ALA A 110 11.92 -5.11 2.07
CA ALA A 110 12.62 -6.39 2.03
C ALA A 110 11.72 -7.56 2.51
N ASP A 111 10.96 -7.35 3.58
CA ASP A 111 10.01 -8.33 4.13
C ASP A 111 8.68 -7.67 4.48
N VAL A 112 7.63 -8.02 3.76
CA VAL A 112 6.28 -7.45 3.93
C VAL A 112 5.70 -7.72 5.31
N ARG A 113 6.12 -8.81 5.96
CA ARG A 113 5.61 -9.23 7.27
C ARG A 113 5.98 -8.23 8.37
N GLU A 114 7.11 -7.53 8.24
CA GLU A 114 7.51 -6.47 9.17
C GLU A 114 6.54 -5.29 9.16
N VAL A 115 6.03 -4.97 7.97
CA VAL A 115 5.04 -3.91 7.79
C VAL A 115 3.68 -4.39 8.30
N LEU A 116 3.24 -5.58 7.89
CA LEU A 116 1.92 -6.10 8.26
C LEU A 116 1.75 -6.30 9.78
N ARG A 117 2.81 -6.69 10.50
CA ARG A 117 2.76 -6.83 11.97
C ARG A 117 2.52 -5.52 12.71
N GLN A 118 2.90 -4.38 12.13
CA GLN A 118 2.65 -3.07 12.74
C GLN A 118 1.18 -2.64 12.61
N TYR A 119 0.45 -3.26 11.66
CA TYR A 119 -0.90 -2.88 11.26
C TYR A 119 -1.79 -4.12 11.13
N PRO A 120 -2.07 -4.83 12.23
CA PRO A 120 -2.90 -6.03 12.18
C PRO A 120 -4.37 -5.70 11.88
N GLY A 121 -4.98 -6.51 11.01
CA GLY A 121 -6.42 -6.45 10.72
C GLY A 121 -6.88 -5.21 9.92
N ALA A 122 -8.20 -5.03 9.83
CA ALA A 122 -8.83 -3.95 9.06
C ALA A 122 -8.44 -2.55 9.59
N ASP A 123 -8.42 -2.39 10.91
CA ASP A 123 -8.05 -1.12 11.57
C ASP A 123 -6.58 -0.74 11.30
N GLY A 124 -5.72 -1.74 11.08
CA GLY A 124 -4.32 -1.55 10.74
C GLY A 124 -4.14 -0.79 9.42
N ILE A 125 -4.90 -1.14 8.38
CA ILE A 125 -4.82 -0.50 7.05
C ILE A 125 -5.19 0.98 7.14
N GLN A 126 -6.24 1.28 7.91
CA GLN A 126 -6.71 2.65 8.08
C GLN A 126 -5.65 3.49 8.80
N LYS A 127 -5.11 2.96 9.90
CA LYS A 127 -4.01 3.58 10.64
C LYS A 127 -2.76 3.78 9.77
N PHE A 128 -2.38 2.79 8.97
CA PHE A 128 -1.26 2.91 8.02
C PHE A 128 -1.46 4.09 7.07
N THR A 129 -2.65 4.14 6.47
CA THR A 129 -3.02 5.16 5.48
C THR A 129 -2.98 6.55 6.09
N GLU A 130 -3.56 6.72 7.28
CA GLU A 130 -3.57 7.97 8.03
C GLU A 130 -2.16 8.43 8.40
N GLU A 131 -1.32 7.54 8.92
CA GLU A 131 0.07 7.86 9.28
C GLU A 131 0.90 8.28 8.06
N ARG A 132 0.69 7.64 6.91
CA ARG A 132 1.37 8.03 5.66
C ARG A 132 0.87 9.36 5.12
N ILE A 133 -0.44 9.61 5.15
CA ILE A 133 -1.00 10.92 4.76
C ILE A 133 -0.41 12.02 5.65
N ALA A 134 -0.37 11.79 6.97
CA ALA A 134 0.23 12.73 7.92
C ALA A 134 1.71 12.97 7.64
N ARG A 135 2.49 11.90 7.39
CA ARG A 135 3.92 12.00 7.06
C ARG A 135 4.16 12.78 5.76
N ASN A 136 3.40 12.49 4.71
CA ASN A 136 3.53 13.18 3.41
C ASN A 136 3.16 14.66 3.51
N LYS A 137 2.13 14.98 4.31
CA LYS A 137 1.77 16.37 4.62
C LYS A 137 2.91 17.08 5.37
N ALA A 138 3.46 16.46 6.41
CA ALA A 138 4.57 17.03 7.18
C ALA A 138 5.82 17.31 6.32
N LEU A 139 6.18 16.40 5.41
CA LEU A 139 7.29 16.59 4.47
C LEU A 139 7.05 17.76 3.51
N ARG A 140 5.81 17.89 2.99
CA ARG A 140 5.43 19.02 2.15
C ARG A 140 5.53 20.34 2.90
N ASP A 141 5.02 20.39 4.13
CA ASP A 141 5.05 21.59 4.96
C ASP A 141 6.50 22.00 5.29
N GLN A 142 7.39 21.03 5.57
CA GLN A 142 8.82 21.28 5.76
C GLN A 142 9.50 21.87 4.51
N HIS A 143 9.22 21.32 3.32
CA HIS A 143 9.76 21.88 2.07
C HIS A 143 9.27 23.30 1.79
N ILE A 144 8.00 23.61 2.08
CA ILE A 144 7.44 24.96 1.92
C ILE A 144 8.13 25.95 2.89
N LEU A 145 8.33 25.54 4.15
CA LEU A 145 9.04 26.34 5.15
C LEU A 145 10.52 26.56 4.79
N ALA A 146 11.20 25.54 4.29
CA ALA A 146 12.58 25.64 3.80
C ALA A 146 12.68 26.58 2.59
N GLY A 147 11.76 26.48 1.64
CA GLY A 147 11.65 27.38 0.49
C GLY A 147 11.47 28.84 0.92
N LYS A 148 10.53 29.11 1.84
CA LYS A 148 10.30 30.46 2.40
C LYS A 148 11.52 31.03 3.14
N LYS A 149 12.28 30.21 3.87
CA LYS A 149 13.53 30.64 4.54
C LYS A 149 14.63 30.99 3.54
N SER A 150 14.73 30.24 2.44
CA SER A 150 15.72 30.51 1.40
C SER A 150 15.45 31.83 0.66
N ASP A 151 14.17 32.16 0.44
CA ASP A 151 13.75 33.35 -0.28
C ASP A 151 13.83 34.62 0.60
N SER A 152 13.46 34.51 1.88
CA SER A 152 13.64 35.61 2.85
C SER A 152 15.12 35.86 3.18
N GLY A 153 15.94 34.81 3.20
CA GLY A 153 17.39 34.89 3.38
C GLY A 153 18.11 35.53 2.20
N ARG A 154 17.66 35.27 0.96
CA ARG A 154 18.24 35.86 -0.26
C ARG A 154 18.00 37.37 -0.35
N GLY A 155 16.80 37.83 0.03
CA GLY A 155 16.48 39.27 0.12
C GLY A 155 17.31 40.01 1.17
N ASN A 156 17.54 39.41 2.34
CA ASN A 156 18.41 39.99 3.36
C ASN A 156 19.90 39.90 2.98
N ALA A 157 20.36 38.79 2.41
CA ALA A 157 21.75 38.63 1.97
C ALA A 157 22.11 39.62 0.84
N ILE A 158 21.24 39.86 -0.13
CA ILE A 158 21.45 40.87 -1.18
C ILE A 158 21.51 42.28 -0.57
N LYS A 159 20.65 42.61 0.40
CA LYS A 159 20.70 43.89 1.12
C LYS A 159 21.99 44.05 1.94
N THR A 160 22.42 43.01 2.65
CA THR A 160 23.66 43.02 3.42
C THR A 160 24.89 43.14 2.52
N LEU A 161 24.93 42.40 1.40
CA LEU A 161 25.99 42.52 0.41
C LEU A 161 26.00 43.91 -0.25
N ALA A 162 24.84 44.48 -0.60
CA ALA A 162 24.75 45.84 -1.14
C ALA A 162 25.26 46.91 -0.15
N SER A 163 24.99 46.73 1.16
CA SER A 163 25.55 47.61 2.20
C SER A 163 27.06 47.45 2.38
N TRP A 164 27.60 46.23 2.22
CA TRP A 164 29.04 45.96 2.35
C TRP A 164 29.83 46.48 1.14
N PHE A 165 29.25 46.37 -0.06
CA PHE A 165 29.85 46.88 -1.29
C PHE A 165 29.56 48.37 -1.55
N GLY A 166 28.96 49.08 -0.60
CA GLY A 166 28.89 50.55 -0.62
C GLY A 166 28.12 51.14 -1.81
N ILE A 167 27.22 50.38 -2.44
CA ILE A 167 26.40 50.87 -3.54
C ILE A 167 25.26 51.73 -2.94
N SER A 168 25.60 52.95 -2.54
CA SER A 168 24.64 54.00 -2.25
C SER A 168 24.14 54.56 -3.57
N SER A 169 22.89 54.26 -3.95
CA SER A 169 22.23 54.96 -5.05
C SER A 169 21.91 56.38 -4.61
N ASN A 170 22.87 57.28 -4.80
CA ASN A 170 22.65 58.71 -4.71
C ASN A 170 21.93 59.17 -5.98
N ALA A 171 20.60 59.08 -6.00
CA ALA A 171 19.78 59.78 -6.98
C ALA A 171 19.55 61.21 -6.46
N ARG A 172 20.36 62.14 -6.98
CA ARG A 172 20.20 63.59 -6.79
C ARG A 172 19.08 64.12 -7.71
N GLN A 173 18.32 65.05 -7.13
CA GLN A 173 17.52 66.16 -7.68
C GLN A 173 17.24 66.22 -9.18
#